data_AF-A0A970FS49-F1
#
_entry.id   AF-A0A970FS49-F1
#
_cell.length_a   1.000
_cell.length_b   1.000
_cell.length_c   1.000
_cell.angle_alpha   90.00
_cell.angle_beta   90.00
_cell.angle_gamma   90.00
#
_symmetry.space_group_name_H-M   'P 1'
#
loop_
_entity.id
_entity.type
_entity.pdbx_description
1 polymer ?
#
loop_
_entity_poly.entity_id
_entity_poly.type
_entity_poly.pdbx_seq_one_letter_code
_entity_poly.pdbx_strand_id
1 'polypeptide(L)'
;MSVIYREEDLYDPVRRFFNEAGYSVRGEVAHCDVVAAKGTDMIAVEMKLTLNLTVIVQATQRQRLCPEVWVAIPRPPRSMRSRQWQHKLHLLRRLELG
;
A
#
# COMPACT_ATOMS: atom_id res chain seq x y z
N MET A 1 24.83 12.41 -0.88
CA MET A 1 24.37 11.62 0.28
C MET A 1 23.13 10.85 -0.14
N SER A 2 23.15 9.52 -0.06
CA SER A 2 21.94 8.71 -0.26
C SER A 2 21.02 8.91 0.94
N VAL A 3 19.85 9.51 0.74
CA VAL A 3 18.81 9.58 1.78
C VAL A 3 18.41 8.14 2.12
N ILE A 4 18.51 7.78 3.40
CA ILE A 4 18.00 6.49 3.90
C ILE A 4 16.52 6.70 4.21
N TYR A 5 15.64 6.10 3.42
CA TYR A 5 14.20 6.12 3.67
C TYR A 5 13.82 5.06 4.70
N ARG A 6 12.93 5.40 5.62
CA ARG A 6 12.25 4.53 6.56
C ARG A 6 10.81 4.28 6.10
N GLU A 7 10.18 3.24 6.63
CA GLU A 7 8.79 2.92 6.31
C GLU A 7 7.83 4.01 6.81
N GLU A 8 8.12 4.62 7.96
CA GLU A 8 7.41 5.78 8.50
C GLU A 8 7.40 6.98 7.53
N ASP A 9 8.45 7.16 6.72
CA ASP A 9 8.54 8.25 5.74
C ASP A 9 7.51 8.10 4.59
N LEU A 10 6.90 6.92 4.44
CA LEU A 10 5.86 6.67 3.45
C LEU A 10 4.49 7.21 3.89
N TYR A 11 4.28 7.42 5.19
CA TYR A 11 2.99 7.84 5.74
C TYR A 11 2.55 9.18 5.14
N ASP A 12 3.41 10.19 5.15
CA ASP A 12 3.07 11.54 4.70
C ASP A 12 2.66 11.58 3.20
N PRO A 13 3.41 10.98 2.27
CA PRO A 13 3.00 10.87 0.87
C PRO A 13 1.65 10.15 0.69
N VAL A 14 1.44 9.03 1.39
CA VAL A 14 0.19 8.25 1.29
C VAL A 14 -0.99 9.04 1.85
N ARG A 15 -0.83 9.65 3.04
CA ARG A 15 -1.84 10.51 3.65
C ARG A 15 -2.23 11.65 2.72
N ARG A 16 -1.24 12.32 2.13
CA ARG A 16 -1.47 13.44 1.22
C ARG A 16 -2.25 13.00 -0.02
N PHE A 17 -1.86 11.89 -0.65
CA PHE A 17 -2.56 11.34 -1.82
C PHE A 17 -4.06 11.12 -1.54
N PHE A 18 -4.40 10.49 -0.42
CA PHE A 18 -5.79 10.24 -0.05
C PHE A 18 -6.55 11.50 0.37
N ASN A 19 -5.91 12.40 1.14
CA ASN A 19 -6.51 13.67 1.52
C ASN A 19 -6.85 14.54 0.30
N GLU A 20 -5.96 14.61 -0.69
CA GLU A 20 -6.19 15.33 -1.96
C GLU A 20 -7.35 14.71 -2.77
N ALA A 21 -7.58 13.41 -2.64
CA ALA A 21 -8.74 12.71 -3.20
C ALA A 21 -10.03 12.85 -2.35
N GLY A 22 -9.98 13.59 -1.24
CA GLY A 22 -11.12 13.85 -0.34
C GLY A 22 -11.42 12.72 0.63
N TYR A 23 -10.47 11.84 0.91
CA TYR A 23 -10.58 10.83 1.97
C TYR A 23 -10.16 11.41 3.32
N SER A 24 -10.77 10.91 4.38
CA SER A 24 -10.25 11.02 5.74
C SER A 24 -9.23 9.90 5.99
N VAL A 25 -8.07 10.23 6.54
CA VAL A 25 -6.96 9.28 6.73
C VAL A 25 -6.65 9.08 8.20
N ARG A 26 -6.47 7.83 8.63
CA ARG A 26 -6.03 7.44 9.97
C ARG A 26 -4.84 6.49 9.88
N GLY A 27 -3.86 6.62 10.77
CA GLY A 27 -2.72 5.69 10.88
C GLY A 27 -2.95 4.65 11.98
N GLU A 28 -2.27 3.50 11.86
CA GLU A 28 -2.18 2.45 12.90
C GLU A 28 -3.56 1.94 13.40
N VAL A 29 -4.47 1.67 12.48
CA VAL A 29 -5.84 1.20 12.81
C VAL A 29 -5.93 -0.31 12.60
N ALA A 30 -6.31 -1.07 13.64
CA ALA A 30 -6.50 -2.53 13.54
C ALA A 30 -5.30 -3.27 12.90
N HIS A 31 -4.09 -2.82 13.23
CA HIS A 31 -2.81 -3.26 12.66
C HIS A 31 -2.56 -2.89 11.19
N CYS A 32 -3.44 -2.15 10.51
CA CYS A 32 -3.16 -1.53 9.20
C CYS A 32 -2.28 -0.30 9.40
N ASP A 33 -1.32 -0.07 8.52
CA ASP A 33 -0.49 1.14 8.58
C ASP A 33 -1.32 2.40 8.34
N VAL A 34 -2.20 2.36 7.33
CA VAL A 34 -3.12 3.45 7.00
C VAL A 34 -4.52 2.91 6.68
N VAL A 35 -5.56 3.64 7.09
CA VAL A 35 -6.93 3.47 6.61
C VAL A 35 -7.42 4.80 6.05
N ALA A 36 -7.86 4.79 4.79
CA ALA A 36 -8.50 5.91 4.12
C ALA A 36 -10.00 5.64 3.98
N ALA A 37 -10.85 6.60 4.37
CA ALA A 37 -12.30 6.47 4.31
C ALA A 37 -12.99 7.69 3.68
N LYS A 38 -13.94 7.45 2.78
CA LYS A 38 -14.75 8.48 2.10
C LYS A 38 -16.17 7.96 1.87
N GLY A 39 -17.15 8.48 2.61
CA GLY A 39 -18.52 7.96 2.55
C GLY A 39 -18.56 6.50 2.99
N THR A 40 -18.95 5.61 2.08
CA THR A 40 -18.94 4.15 2.30
C THR A 40 -17.62 3.48 1.88
N ASP A 41 -16.75 4.19 1.18
CA ASP A 41 -15.50 3.64 0.67
C ASP A 41 -14.48 3.59 1.80
N MET A 42 -13.85 2.43 1.96
CA MET A 42 -12.81 2.19 2.96
C MET A 42 -11.67 1.39 2.33
N ILE A 43 -10.47 1.93 2.44
CA ILE A 43 -9.25 1.36 1.85
C ILE A 43 -8.21 1.20 2.97
N ALA A 44 -7.76 -0.03 3.20
CA ALA A 44 -6.62 -0.31 4.07
C ALA A 44 -5.36 -0.30 3.23
N VAL A 45 -4.27 0.29 3.74
CA VAL A 45 -3.01 0.42 3.01
C VAL A 45 -1.88 -0.11 3.89
N GLU A 46 -1.10 -1.04 3.35
CA GLU A 46 0.14 -1.53 3.93
C GLU A 46 1.33 -0.84 3.26
N MET A 47 2.29 -0.36 4.04
CA MET A 47 3.44 0.41 3.56
C MET A 47 4.73 -0.42 3.65
N LYS A 48 5.50 -0.48 2.58
CA LYS A 48 6.81 -1.15 2.60
C LYS A 48 7.79 -0.47 1.66
N LEU A 49 9.09 -0.45 2.02
CA LEU A 49 10.12 0.06 1.11
C LEU A 49 10.28 -0.80 -0.16
N THR A 50 9.89 -2.08 -0.09
CA THR A 50 9.95 -3.00 -1.23
C THR A 50 8.76 -3.96 -1.26
N LEU A 51 8.28 -4.29 -2.48
CA LEU A 51 7.28 -5.33 -2.67
C LEU A 51 7.90 -6.72 -2.49
N ASN A 52 7.58 -7.37 -1.38
CA ASN A 52 8.04 -8.70 -0.97
C ASN A 52 6.86 -9.57 -0.48
N LEU A 53 7.11 -10.84 -0.18
CA LEU A 53 6.04 -11.77 0.23
C LEU A 53 5.40 -11.37 1.57
N THR A 54 6.16 -10.76 2.49
CA THR A 54 5.65 -10.33 3.79
C THR A 54 4.51 -9.33 3.66
N VAL A 55 4.72 -8.25 2.89
CA VAL A 55 3.66 -7.23 2.70
C VAL A 55 2.47 -7.78 1.92
N ILE A 56 2.68 -8.73 1.02
CA ILE A 56 1.59 -9.42 0.31
C ILE A 56 0.74 -10.24 1.29
N VAL A 57 1.37 -10.98 2.21
CA VAL A 57 0.66 -11.76 3.23
C VAL A 57 -0.07 -10.85 4.23
N GLN A 58 0.53 -9.73 4.62
CA GLN A 58 -0.14 -8.75 5.47
C GLN A 58 -1.37 -8.18 4.77
N ALA A 59 -1.24 -7.75 3.51
CA ALA A 59 -2.35 -7.20 2.73
C ALA A 59 -3.51 -8.20 2.58
N THR A 60 -3.25 -9.49 2.31
CA THR A 60 -4.33 -10.48 2.24
C THR A 60 -5.02 -10.72 3.59
N GLN A 61 -4.34 -10.53 4.72
CA GLN A 61 -4.99 -10.57 6.03
C GLN A 61 -5.95 -9.39 6.23
N ARG A 62 -5.67 -8.21 5.66
CA ARG A 62 -6.52 -7.02 5.75
C ARG A 62 -7.84 -7.14 5.01
N GLN A 63 -7.90 -7.98 3.99
CA GLN A 63 -9.14 -8.23 3.25
C GLN A 63 -10.26 -8.80 4.14
N ARG A 64 -9.92 -9.34 5.32
CA ARG A 64 -10.91 -9.76 6.34
C ARG A 64 -11.61 -8.61 7.03
N LEU A 65 -11.01 -7.41 6.99
CA LEU A 65 -11.43 -6.22 7.74
C LEU A 65 -11.88 -5.08 6.82
N CYS A 66 -11.36 -5.03 5.59
CA CYS A 66 -11.55 -3.94 4.67
C CYS A 66 -11.87 -4.46 3.26
N PRO A 67 -12.89 -3.91 2.57
CA PRO A 67 -13.29 -4.38 1.24
C PRO A 67 -12.24 -4.12 0.17
N GLU A 68 -11.42 -3.08 0.36
CA GLU A 68 -10.34 -2.71 -0.55
C GLU A 68 -9.01 -2.60 0.21
N VAL A 69 -7.96 -3.20 -0.35
CA VAL A 69 -6.63 -3.25 0.27
C VAL A 69 -5.55 -2.91 -0.73
N TRP A 70 -4.73 -1.93 -0.40
CA TRP A 70 -3.66 -1.41 -1.24
C TRP A 70 -2.28 -1.65 -0.62
N VAL A 71 -1.25 -1.69 -1.46
CA VAL A 71 0.14 -1.76 -1.01
C VAL A 71 0.91 -0.54 -1.53
N ALA A 72 1.35 0.32 -0.61
CA ALA A 72 2.13 1.50 -0.93
C ALA A 72 3.63 1.21 -0.82
N ILE A 73 4.35 1.41 -1.92
CA ILE A 73 5.81 1.33 -1.98
C ILE A 73 6.41 2.57 -2.67
N PRO A 74 7.66 2.93 -2.37
CA PRO A 74 8.43 3.84 -3.22
C PRO A 74 8.48 3.34 -4.66
N ARG A 75 8.50 4.27 -5.62
CA ARG A 75 8.70 3.92 -7.02
C ARG A 75 10.01 3.14 -7.18
N PRO A 76 9.98 1.88 -7.67
CA PRO A 76 11.19 1.08 -7.80
C PRO A 76 12.19 1.74 -8.76
N PRO A 77 13.50 1.74 -8.46
CA PRO A 77 14.52 2.35 -9.32
C PRO A 77 14.76 1.55 -10.61
N ARG A 78 14.39 0.26 -10.63
CA ARG A 78 14.52 -0.62 -11.81
C ARG A 78 13.25 -0.66 -12.65
N SER A 79 13.40 -1.09 -13.90
CA SER A 79 12.33 -1.18 -14.89
C SER A 79 11.11 -1.95 -14.37
N MET A 80 10.03 -1.21 -14.11
CA MET A 80 8.67 -1.73 -13.95
C MET A 80 8.17 -2.47 -15.22
N ARG A 81 8.97 -2.50 -16.30
CA ARG A 81 8.71 -3.34 -17.49
C ARG A 81 9.38 -4.71 -17.41
N SER A 82 10.16 -5.00 -16.37
CA SER A 82 10.79 -6.32 -16.20
C SER A 82 9.73 -7.42 -16.03
N ARG A 83 10.01 -8.60 -16.58
CA ARG A 83 9.12 -9.77 -16.48
C ARG A 83 8.78 -10.13 -15.03
N GLN A 84 9.77 -10.03 -14.13
CA GLN A 84 9.56 -10.28 -12.71
C GLN A 84 8.56 -9.29 -12.09
N TRP A 85 8.64 -8.00 -12.43
CA TRP A 85 7.66 -7.01 -11.95
C TRP A 85 6.26 -7.32 -12.47
N GLN A 86 6.14 -7.68 -13.75
CA GLN A 86 4.85 -8.08 -14.34
C GLN A 86 4.26 -9.33 -13.68
N HIS A 87 5.08 -10.32 -13.31
CA HIS A 87 4.62 -11.47 -12.54
C HIS A 87 4.11 -11.07 -11.14
N LYS A 88 4.79 -10.15 -10.45
CA LYS A 88 4.31 -9.62 -9.15
C LYS A 88 2.97 -8.89 -9.31
N LEU A 89 2.84 -8.02 -10.32
CA LEU A 89 1.58 -7.33 -10.61
C LEU A 89 0.46 -8.32 -10.96
N HIS A 90 0.76 -9.38 -11.71
CA HIS A 90 -0.21 -10.43 -12.00
C HIS A 90 -0.70 -11.11 -10.73
N LEU A 91 0.21 -11.44 -9.79
CA LEU A 91 -0.16 -12.01 -8.50
C LEU A 91 -1.06 -11.06 -7.69
N LEU A 92 -0.69 -9.78 -7.55
CA LEU A 92 -1.51 -8.79 -6.82
C LEU A 92 -2.92 -8.70 -7.38
N ARG A 93 -3.08 -8.65 -8.71
CA ARG A 93 -4.40 -8.66 -9.36
C ARG A 93 -5.19 -9.94 -9.07
N ARG A 94 -4.54 -11.10 -9.02
CA ARG A 94 -5.20 -12.38 -8.68
C ARG A 94 -5.63 -12.47 -7.22
N LEU A 95 -4.99 -11.67 -6.36
CA LEU A 95 -5.31 -11.56 -4.94
C LEU A 95 -6.24 -10.38 -4.65
N GLU A 96 -6.69 -9.63 -5.65
CA GLU A 96 -7.53 -8.42 -5.47
C GLU A 96 -6.86 -7.37 -4.57
N LEU A 97 -5.56 -7.20 -4.73
CA LEU A 97 -4.75 -6.17 -4.08
C LEU A 97 -4.41 -5.06 -5.08
N GLY A 98 -4.49 -3.81 -4.64
CA GLY A 98 -4.04 -2.61 -5.37
C GLY A 98 -2.70 -2.11 -4.88
#